data_AF-A0A1I7EBF7-F1
#
_entry.id   AF-A0A1I7EBF7-F1
#
_cell.length_a   1.000
_cell.length_b   1.000
_cell.length_c   1.000
_cell.angle_alpha   90.00
_cell.angle_beta   90.00
_cell.angle_gamma   90.00
#
_symmetry.space_group_name_H-M   'P 1'
#
loop_
_entity.id
_entity.type
_entity.pdbx_description
1 polymer ?
#
loop_
_entity_poly.entity_id
_entity_poly.type
_entity_poly.pdbx_seq_one_letter_code
_entity_poly.pdbx_strand_id
1 'polypeptide(L)'
;MTTQFIRRDLLPAGLKADQVELVGNTIRIHSRSAKAAAACPRCGAVSGHVHSRYQRRPADLPAHGRKVELVLQVRRFRCRSMYCSTRIFAERFPLSVTHPHARRTSRLQGLVRHIGLALGGRPAQALARRLLLPVSKDTFLRSIQNMTEAASSDLRVIGIDDWAWRKGQRYGTMICDLERRRVIDLLPDREPATVESA
;
A
#
# COMPACT_ATOMS: atom_id res chain seq x y z
N MET A 1 -14.93 14.17 -26.37
CA MET A 1 -13.51 13.81 -26.61
C MET A 1 -13.30 12.38 -26.14
N THR A 2 -13.26 11.43 -27.07
CA THR A 2 -13.16 10.00 -26.77
C THR A 2 -11.71 9.69 -26.44
N THR A 3 -11.36 9.60 -25.16
CA THR A 3 -10.03 9.17 -24.73
C THR A 3 -9.86 7.73 -25.19
N GLN A 4 -9.09 7.53 -26.26
CA GLN A 4 -8.78 6.22 -26.79
C GLN A 4 -7.96 5.50 -25.71
N PHE A 5 -8.53 4.49 -25.05
CA PHE A 5 -7.82 3.67 -24.07
C PHE A 5 -6.61 3.01 -24.77
N ILE A 6 -5.41 3.48 -24.50
CA ILE A 6 -4.18 2.93 -25.06
C ILE A 6 -3.72 1.79 -24.12
N ARG A 7 -3.10 0.74 -24.66
CA ARG A 7 -2.55 -0.39 -23.87
C ARG A 7 -1.69 0.03 -22.66
N ARG A 8 -1.13 1.25 -22.67
CA ARG A 8 -0.34 1.82 -21.56
C ARG A 8 -1.19 2.18 -20.34
N ASP A 9 -2.49 2.41 -20.51
CA ASP A 9 -3.41 2.84 -19.46
C ASP A 9 -3.79 1.70 -18.50
N LEU A 10 -3.49 0.45 -18.89
CA LEU A 10 -3.71 -0.73 -18.05
C LEU A 10 -2.57 -0.98 -17.06
N LEU A 11 -1.42 -0.32 -17.26
CA LEU A 11 -0.28 -0.41 -16.35
C LEU A 11 -0.20 0.80 -15.43
N PRO A 12 0.33 0.64 -14.21
CA PRO A 12 0.72 1.79 -13.39
C PRO A 12 1.63 2.74 -14.17
N ALA A 13 1.40 4.05 -13.99
CA ALA A 13 2.13 5.10 -14.71
C ALA A 13 3.65 4.95 -14.57
N GLY A 14 4.37 5.15 -15.68
CA GLY A 14 5.82 5.04 -15.74
C GLY A 14 6.36 3.64 -16.03
N LEU A 15 5.49 2.64 -16.20
CA LEU A 15 5.86 1.32 -16.70
C LEU A 15 5.56 1.17 -18.20
N LYS A 16 6.34 0.32 -18.88
CA LYS A 16 6.09 -0.16 -20.23
C LYS A 16 5.83 -1.67 -20.17
N ALA A 17 4.80 -2.14 -20.87
CA ALA A 17 4.57 -3.56 -21.10
C ALA A 17 5.46 -4.01 -22.27
N ASP A 18 6.22 -5.08 -22.04
CA ASP A 18 7.06 -5.70 -23.05
C ASP A 18 6.38 -6.91 -23.66
N GLN A 19 5.71 -7.70 -22.82
CA GLN A 19 5.01 -8.93 -23.21
C GLN A 19 3.85 -9.18 -22.24
N VAL A 20 2.78 -9.78 -22.76
CA VAL A 20 1.66 -10.30 -21.95
C VAL A 20 1.50 -11.77 -22.28
N GLU A 21 1.42 -12.60 -21.24
CA GLU A 21 1.22 -14.04 -21.38
C GLU A 21 0.15 -14.53 -20.41
N LEU A 22 -0.51 -15.64 -20.76
CA LEU A 22 -1.46 -16.32 -19.91
C LEU A 22 -0.80 -17.59 -19.37
N VAL A 23 -0.64 -17.68 -18.05
CA VAL A 23 -0.07 -18.86 -17.38
C VAL A 23 -1.12 -19.42 -16.43
N GLY A 24 -1.74 -20.53 -16.82
CA GLY A 24 -2.92 -21.07 -16.14
C GLY A 24 -4.05 -20.05 -16.11
N ASN A 25 -4.49 -19.65 -14.91
CA ASN A 25 -5.51 -18.61 -14.73
C ASN A 25 -4.95 -17.23 -14.32
N THR A 26 -3.68 -16.97 -14.65
CA THR A 26 -3.00 -15.73 -14.30
C THR A 26 -2.48 -15.04 -15.55
N ILE A 27 -2.89 -13.79 -15.74
CA ILE A 27 -2.32 -12.89 -16.75
C ILE A 27 -1.01 -12.34 -16.17
N ARG A 28 0.11 -12.62 -16.83
CA ARG A 28 1.42 -12.05 -16.49
C ARG A 28 1.75 -10.93 -17.45
N ILE A 29 2.09 -9.78 -16.91
CA ILE A 29 2.48 -8.61 -17.68
C ILE A 29 3.96 -8.33 -17.40
N HIS A 30 4.82 -8.68 -18.35
CA HIS A 30 6.23 -8.34 -18.31
C HIS A 30 6.38 -6.84 -18.47
N SER A 31 6.92 -6.19 -17.45
CA SER A 31 6.98 -4.74 -17.38
C SER A 31 8.34 -4.23 -16.94
N ARG A 32 8.71 -3.07 -17.46
CA ARG A 32 9.93 -2.36 -17.10
C ARG A 32 9.64 -0.88 -16.90
N SER A 33 10.54 -0.19 -16.22
CA SER A 33 10.53 1.26 -16.14
C SER A 33 10.64 1.89 -17.54
N ALA A 34 9.83 2.93 -17.79
CA ALA A 34 9.93 3.72 -18.99
C ALA A 34 11.19 4.60 -19.03
N LYS A 35 11.78 4.89 -17.87
CA LYS A 35 12.95 5.76 -17.73
C LYS A 35 14.24 5.03 -18.10
N ALA A 36 15.19 5.71 -18.74
CA ALA A 36 16.47 5.13 -19.08
C ALA A 36 17.42 5.00 -17.86
N ALA A 37 17.29 5.89 -16.87
CA ALA A 37 18.15 6.01 -15.70
C ALA A 37 17.34 6.11 -14.40
N ALA A 38 18.02 5.95 -13.26
CA ALA A 38 17.43 6.11 -11.93
C ALA A 38 18.35 6.91 -11.00
N ALA A 39 17.75 7.61 -10.04
CA ALA A 39 18.47 8.35 -9.00
C ALA A 39 18.89 7.42 -7.86
N CYS A 40 20.12 7.59 -7.36
CA CYS A 40 20.60 6.87 -6.18
C CYS A 40 19.80 7.31 -4.94
N PRO A 41 19.22 6.40 -4.16
CA PRO A 41 18.40 6.76 -3.00
C PRO A 41 19.22 7.36 -1.85
N ARG A 42 20.55 7.26 -1.86
CA ARG A 42 21.42 7.84 -0.83
C ARG A 42 21.86 9.27 -1.16
N CYS A 43 22.32 9.51 -2.39
CA CYS A 43 22.92 10.80 -2.76
C CYS A 43 22.18 11.55 -3.88
N GLY A 44 21.07 11.02 -4.38
CA GLY A 44 20.27 11.63 -5.46
C GLY A 44 20.88 11.54 -6.86
N ALA A 45 22.18 11.24 -7.00
CA ALA A 45 22.86 11.20 -8.30
C ALA A 45 22.18 10.23 -9.27
N VAL A 46 21.87 10.72 -10.48
CA VAL A 46 21.26 9.92 -11.55
C VAL A 46 22.32 9.05 -12.21
N SER A 47 22.03 7.76 -12.38
CA SER A 47 22.89 6.83 -13.09
C SER A 47 22.11 6.03 -14.13
N GLY A 48 22.68 5.95 -15.34
CA GLY A 48 22.25 5.02 -16.39
C GLY A 48 23.07 3.74 -16.43
N HIS A 49 24.11 3.61 -15.61
CA HIS A 49 25.05 2.48 -15.68
C HIS A 49 24.49 1.24 -14.97
N VAL A 50 23.78 0.40 -15.72
CA VAL A 50 23.19 -0.84 -15.20
C VAL A 50 24.30 -1.84 -14.84
N HIS A 51 24.29 -2.30 -13.59
CA HIS A 51 25.15 -3.37 -13.10
C HIS A 51 24.53 -4.76 -13.31
N SER A 52 23.26 -4.92 -12.96
CA SER A 52 22.53 -6.18 -13.09
C SER A 52 21.02 -5.94 -13.15
N ARG A 53 20.25 -6.98 -13.43
CA ARG A 53 18.78 -6.97 -13.49
C ARG A 53 18.24 -8.12 -12.66
N TYR A 54 17.08 -7.94 -12.05
CA TYR A 54 16.33 -9.01 -11.40
C TYR A 54 14.82 -8.76 -11.58
N GLN A 55 14.00 -9.78 -11.36
CA GLN A 55 12.55 -9.64 -11.49
C GLN A 55 11.87 -9.66 -10.12
N ARG A 56 10.80 -8.88 -10.00
CA ARG A 56 9.83 -8.95 -8.90
C ARG A 56 8.47 -9.29 -9.47
N ARG A 57 7.64 -9.93 -8.65
CA ARG A 57 6.31 -10.41 -9.04
C ARG A 57 5.21 -9.86 -8.14
N PRO A 58 4.94 -8.53 -8.15
CA PRO A 58 3.82 -8.00 -7.39
C PRO A 58 2.49 -8.39 -8.05
N ALA A 59 1.56 -8.88 -7.22
CA ALA A 59 0.18 -9.07 -7.64
C ALA A 59 -0.47 -7.70 -7.94
N ASP A 60 -1.39 -7.71 -8.90
CA ASP A 60 -2.08 -6.51 -9.37
C ASP A 60 -3.60 -6.73 -9.41
N LEU A 61 -4.35 -5.69 -9.79
CA LEU A 61 -5.82 -5.80 -9.89
C LEU A 61 -6.21 -6.87 -10.92
N PRO A 62 -7.07 -7.84 -10.54
CA PRO A 62 -7.62 -8.83 -11.45
C PRO A 62 -8.28 -8.21 -12.67
N ALA A 63 -8.20 -8.89 -13.80
CA ALA A 63 -8.77 -8.44 -15.07
C ALA A 63 -9.36 -9.64 -15.81
N HIS A 64 -10.50 -9.42 -16.48
CA HIS A 64 -11.16 -10.43 -17.30
C HIS A 64 -11.41 -11.78 -16.58
N GLY A 65 -11.76 -11.74 -15.28
CA GLY A 65 -11.98 -12.95 -14.48
C GLY A 65 -10.71 -13.74 -14.17
N ARG A 66 -9.53 -13.12 -14.30
CA ARG A 66 -8.23 -13.75 -14.07
C ARG A 66 -7.39 -12.96 -13.09
N LYS A 67 -6.50 -13.65 -12.38
CA LYS A 67 -5.49 -12.99 -11.55
C LYS A 67 -4.52 -12.24 -12.45
N VAL A 68 -4.01 -11.10 -11.99
CA VAL A 68 -2.97 -10.34 -12.71
C VAL A 68 -1.74 -10.25 -11.84
N GLU A 69 -0.58 -10.52 -12.44
CA GLU A 69 0.73 -10.38 -11.81
C GLU A 69 1.63 -9.58 -12.76
N LEU A 70 2.35 -8.59 -12.22
CA LEU A 70 3.39 -7.93 -12.99
C LEU A 70 4.68 -8.75 -12.87
N VAL A 71 5.33 -9.04 -13.98
CA VAL A 71 6.72 -9.50 -13.98
C VAL A 71 7.58 -8.25 -14.16
N LEU A 72 7.86 -7.57 -13.04
CA LEU A 72 8.52 -6.27 -13.01
C LEU A 72 10.03 -6.44 -13.05
N GLN A 73 10.67 -6.04 -14.15
CA GLN A 73 12.11 -5.98 -14.27
C GLN A 73 12.65 -4.78 -13.47
N VAL A 74 13.51 -5.08 -12.49
CA VAL A 74 14.21 -4.10 -11.67
C VAL A 74 15.68 -4.10 -12.02
N ARG A 75 16.22 -2.92 -12.35
CA ARG A 75 17.65 -2.74 -12.59
C ARG A 75 18.38 -2.43 -11.30
N ARG A 76 19.61 -2.91 -11.16
CA ARG A 76 20.59 -2.38 -10.21
C ARG A 76 21.58 -1.51 -10.97
N PHE A 77 21.80 -0.30 -10.50
CA PHE A 77 22.71 0.68 -11.10
C PHE A 77 23.97 0.84 -10.26
N ARG A 78 25.09 1.20 -10.90
CA ARG A 78 26.28 1.68 -10.19
C ARG A 78 26.13 3.18 -9.92
N CYS A 79 26.27 3.61 -8.67
CA CYS A 79 26.39 5.03 -8.36
C CYS A 79 27.78 5.51 -8.76
N ARG A 80 27.86 6.62 -9.51
CA ARG A 80 29.13 7.22 -9.95
C ARG A 80 29.57 8.41 -9.09
N SER A 81 28.80 8.77 -8.07
CA SER A 81 29.20 9.83 -7.13
C SER A 81 30.35 9.34 -6.26
N MET A 82 31.47 10.06 -6.28
CA MET A 82 32.69 9.72 -5.54
C MET A 82 32.48 9.69 -4.02
N TYR A 83 31.60 10.53 -3.50
CA TYR A 83 31.29 10.64 -2.07
C TYR A 83 30.15 9.73 -1.62
N CYS A 84 29.54 8.98 -2.55
CA CYS A 84 28.44 8.08 -2.21
C CYS A 84 28.97 6.70 -1.82
N SER A 85 28.77 6.33 -0.57
CA SER A 85 29.07 4.98 -0.08
C SER A 85 28.16 3.89 -0.68
N THR A 86 27.02 4.25 -1.28
CA THR A 86 26.17 3.30 -2.03
C THR A 86 26.74 3.09 -3.42
N ARG A 87 27.69 2.16 -3.58
CA ARG A 87 28.29 1.82 -4.89
C ARG A 87 27.27 1.23 -5.87
N ILE A 88 26.31 0.44 -5.39
CA ILE A 88 25.25 -0.17 -6.20
C ILE A 88 23.90 0.09 -5.52
N PHE A 89 22.89 0.49 -6.30
CA PHE A 89 21.52 0.67 -5.81
C PHE A 89 20.50 0.02 -6.73
N ALA A 90 19.40 -0.45 -6.16
CA ALA A 90 18.26 -0.94 -6.92
C ALA A 90 17.38 0.23 -7.39
N GLU A 91 16.89 0.13 -8.62
CA GLU A 91 15.92 1.05 -9.20
C GLU A 91 14.69 1.18 -8.29
N ARG A 92 14.31 2.43 -8.01
CA ARG A 92 13.10 2.76 -7.25
C ARG A 92 11.99 3.12 -8.23
N PHE A 93 10.81 2.56 -8.00
CA PHE A 93 9.59 2.92 -8.72
C PHE A 93 8.81 3.95 -7.90
N PRO A 94 7.96 4.79 -8.54
CA PRO A 94 7.06 5.67 -7.81
C PRO A 94 6.23 4.87 -6.80
N LEU A 95 5.97 5.47 -5.63
CA LEU A 95 5.17 4.83 -4.58
C LEU A 95 3.72 4.58 -5.01
N SER A 96 3.23 5.28 -6.03
CA SER A 96 1.95 4.99 -6.69
C SER A 96 1.94 3.66 -7.46
N VAL A 97 3.10 3.11 -7.81
CA VAL A 97 3.25 1.83 -8.51
C VAL A 97 3.45 0.69 -7.51
N THR A 98 4.53 0.73 -6.75
CA THR A 98 4.87 -0.30 -5.75
C THR A 98 5.92 0.23 -4.78
N HIS A 99 5.82 -0.17 -3.52
CA HIS A 99 6.89 0.05 -2.54
C HIS A 99 8.05 -0.95 -2.74
N PRO A 100 9.25 -0.66 -2.21
CA PRO A 100 10.32 -1.65 -2.06
C PRO A 100 9.81 -2.91 -1.36
N HIS A 101 10.22 -4.09 -1.85
CA HIS A 101 9.85 -5.41 -1.29
C HIS A 101 8.35 -5.75 -1.24
N ALA A 102 7.44 -4.81 -1.56
CA ALA A 102 6.02 -5.08 -1.64
C ALA A 102 5.72 -6.19 -2.65
N ARG A 103 4.79 -7.06 -2.28
CA ARG A 103 4.29 -8.17 -3.10
C ARG A 103 3.00 -7.82 -3.85
N ARG A 104 2.59 -6.56 -3.82
CA ARG A 104 1.38 -6.02 -4.44
C ARG A 104 1.66 -4.64 -5.00
N THR A 105 0.99 -4.28 -6.08
CA THR A 105 0.97 -2.89 -6.54
C THR A 105 0.26 -1.99 -5.52
N SER A 106 0.57 -0.70 -5.53
CA SER A 106 -0.02 0.24 -4.58
C SER A 106 -1.52 0.44 -4.82
N ARG A 107 -1.99 0.31 -6.06
CA ARG A 107 -3.43 0.30 -6.39
C ARG A 107 -4.15 -0.91 -5.80
N LEU A 108 -3.57 -2.11 -5.89
CA LEU A 108 -4.13 -3.29 -5.23
C LEU A 108 -4.08 -3.14 -3.71
N GLN A 109 -2.98 -2.63 -3.16
CA GLN A 109 -2.87 -2.35 -1.73
C GLN A 109 -3.95 -1.35 -1.26
N GLY A 110 -4.27 -0.35 -2.08
CA GLY A 110 -5.39 0.57 -1.85
C GLY A 110 -6.72 -0.14 -1.76
N LEU A 111 -7.04 -1.01 -2.72
CA LEU A 111 -8.29 -1.79 -2.68
C LEU A 111 -8.35 -2.70 -1.44
N VAL A 112 -7.25 -3.34 -1.09
CA VAL A 112 -7.14 -4.19 0.11
C VAL A 112 -7.45 -3.39 1.38
N ARG A 113 -6.96 -2.15 1.49
CA ARG A 113 -7.28 -1.27 2.62
C ARG A 113 -8.77 -1.00 2.73
N HIS A 114 -9.42 -0.58 1.65
CA HIS A 114 -10.85 -0.25 1.66
C HIS A 114 -11.72 -1.45 2.01
N ILE A 115 -11.43 -2.62 1.42
CA ILE A 115 -12.15 -3.86 1.73
C ILE A 115 -11.91 -4.27 3.20
N GLY A 116 -10.67 -4.17 3.68
CA GLY A 116 -10.34 -4.47 5.06
C GLY A 116 -11.06 -3.54 6.05
N LEU A 117 -11.09 -2.24 5.77
CA LEU A 117 -11.80 -1.27 6.60
C LEU A 117 -13.30 -1.56 6.68
N ALA A 118 -13.92 -1.90 5.55
CA ALA A 118 -15.35 -2.17 5.48
C ALA A 118 -15.76 -3.52 6.10
N LEU A 119 -14.92 -4.56 5.96
CA LEU A 119 -15.31 -5.94 6.26
C LEU A 119 -14.45 -6.63 7.33
N GLY A 120 -13.41 -5.97 7.84
CA GLY A 120 -12.46 -6.53 8.79
C GLY A 120 -11.57 -7.62 8.21
N GLY A 121 -11.39 -8.72 8.94
CA GLY A 121 -10.45 -9.80 8.57
C GLY A 121 -11.08 -10.93 7.75
N ARG A 122 -11.84 -11.81 8.40
CA ARG A 122 -12.40 -13.04 7.76
C ARG A 122 -13.44 -12.75 6.67
N PRO A 123 -14.42 -11.83 6.87
CA PRO A 123 -15.37 -11.49 5.81
C PRO A 123 -14.67 -10.86 4.59
N ALA A 124 -13.70 -9.97 4.81
CA ALA A 124 -12.85 -9.43 3.75
C ALA A 124 -12.13 -10.53 2.96
N GLN A 125 -11.54 -11.52 3.64
CA GLN A 125 -10.90 -12.68 2.98
C GLN A 125 -11.90 -13.51 2.18
N ALA A 126 -13.11 -13.73 2.68
CA ALA A 126 -14.14 -14.48 1.96
C ALA A 126 -14.54 -13.76 0.66
N LEU A 127 -14.75 -12.44 0.71
CA LEU A 127 -15.02 -11.63 -0.48
C LEU A 127 -13.80 -11.60 -1.42
N ALA A 128 -12.59 -11.44 -0.89
CA ALA A 128 -11.35 -11.41 -1.67
C ALA A 128 -11.16 -12.65 -2.54
N ARG A 129 -11.56 -13.83 -2.05
CA ARG A 129 -11.54 -15.08 -2.84
C ARG A 129 -12.44 -15.01 -4.07
N ARG A 130 -13.63 -14.40 -3.95
CA ARG A 130 -14.57 -14.19 -5.06
C ARG A 130 -14.06 -13.13 -6.04
N LEU A 131 -13.32 -12.14 -5.55
CA LEU A 131 -12.71 -11.08 -6.34
C LEU A 131 -11.32 -11.43 -6.88
N LEU A 132 -10.83 -12.67 -6.72
CA LEU A 132 -9.52 -13.14 -7.16
C LEU A 132 -8.32 -12.39 -6.53
N LEU A 133 -8.51 -11.76 -5.37
CA LEU A 133 -7.46 -11.05 -4.63
C LEU A 133 -6.70 -12.03 -3.72
N PRO A 134 -5.37 -12.19 -3.85
CA PRO A 134 -4.59 -13.14 -3.06
C PRO A 134 -4.25 -12.58 -1.66
N VAL A 135 -5.25 -12.44 -0.78
CA VAL A 135 -5.10 -11.76 0.52
C VAL A 135 -5.76 -12.55 1.66
N SER A 136 -5.04 -12.73 2.77
CA SER A 136 -5.53 -13.39 3.98
C SER A 136 -6.15 -12.40 4.98
N LYS A 137 -6.94 -12.92 5.94
CA LYS A 137 -7.51 -12.15 7.04
C LYS A 137 -6.48 -11.30 7.77
N ASP A 138 -5.31 -11.87 8.08
CA ASP A 138 -4.27 -11.20 8.85
C ASP A 138 -3.59 -10.12 8.01
N THR A 139 -3.58 -10.31 6.68
CA THR A 139 -3.09 -9.28 5.76
C THR A 139 -4.06 -8.10 5.67
N PHE A 140 -5.37 -8.33 5.72
CA PHE A 140 -6.36 -7.25 5.82
C PHE A 140 -6.19 -6.48 7.13
N LEU A 141 -6.16 -7.18 8.26
CA LEU A 141 -5.99 -6.56 9.58
C LEU A 141 -4.70 -5.73 9.67
N ARG A 142 -3.57 -6.29 9.21
CA ARG A 142 -2.30 -5.56 9.15
C ARG A 142 -2.37 -4.34 8.23
N SER A 143 -3.11 -4.45 7.12
CA SER A 143 -3.27 -3.32 6.19
C SER A 143 -4.06 -2.16 6.80
N ILE A 144 -4.96 -2.44 7.74
CA ILE A 144 -5.73 -1.43 8.48
C ILE A 144 -4.87 -0.83 9.59
N GLN A 145 -4.16 -1.66 10.35
CA GLN A 145 -3.25 -1.19 11.42
C GLN A 145 -2.18 -0.23 10.90
N ASN A 146 -1.63 -0.51 9.72
CA ASN A 146 -0.63 0.37 9.09
C ASN A 146 -1.22 1.69 8.55
N MET A 147 -2.54 1.92 8.64
CA MET A 147 -3.15 3.22 8.33
C MET A 147 -3.14 4.17 9.53
N THR A 148 -2.99 3.62 10.74
CA THR A 148 -3.04 4.40 11.98
C THR A 148 -1.68 5.07 12.21
N GLU A 149 -1.35 6.07 11.37
CA GLU A 149 -0.30 7.04 11.65
C GLU A 149 -0.95 8.35 12.13
N ALA A 150 -0.32 8.94 13.15
CA ALA A 150 -0.92 9.84 14.12
C ALA A 150 -1.53 11.11 13.51
N ALA A 151 -2.76 11.43 13.91
CA ALA A 151 -3.25 12.79 13.86
C ALA A 151 -2.60 13.56 15.01
N SER A 152 -1.37 14.03 14.82
CA SER A 152 -0.83 15.11 15.64
C SER A 152 -1.36 16.41 15.05
N SER A 153 -2.51 16.82 15.57
CA SER A 153 -3.05 18.16 15.36
C SER A 153 -3.27 18.78 16.73
N ASP A 154 -3.02 20.09 16.87
CA ASP A 154 -3.40 20.81 18.08
C ASP A 154 -4.92 20.63 18.31
N LEU A 155 -5.24 19.96 19.40
CA LEU A 155 -6.60 19.71 19.87
C LEU A 155 -7.02 20.90 20.73
N ARG A 156 -8.11 21.58 20.36
CA ARG A 156 -8.62 22.74 21.13
C ARG A 156 -9.89 22.42 21.90
N VAL A 157 -10.78 21.63 21.29
CA VAL A 157 -12.06 21.23 21.90
C VAL A 157 -12.18 19.71 21.82
N ILE A 158 -12.13 19.06 22.98
CA ILE A 158 -12.20 17.61 23.12
C ILE A 158 -13.54 17.25 23.77
N GLY A 159 -14.18 16.21 23.26
CA GLY A 159 -15.34 15.56 23.85
C GLY A 159 -14.95 14.21 24.43
N ILE A 160 -15.48 13.90 25.60
CA ILE A 160 -15.29 12.64 26.31
C ILE A 160 -16.67 12.00 26.46
N ASP A 161 -16.81 10.75 26.03
CA ASP A 161 -18.07 10.01 26.08
C ASP A 161 -17.83 8.52 26.38
N ASP A 162 -18.88 7.80 26.76
CA ASP A 162 -18.84 6.37 27.04
C ASP A 162 -18.86 5.54 25.73
N TRP A 163 -17.87 4.66 25.56
CA TRP A 163 -17.81 3.70 24.47
C TRP A 163 -18.19 2.29 24.92
N ALA A 164 -19.22 1.72 24.32
CA ALA A 164 -19.58 0.32 24.57
C ALA A 164 -18.83 -0.63 23.62
N TRP A 165 -17.75 -1.29 24.08
CA TRP A 165 -17.12 -2.40 23.36
C TRP A 165 -18.09 -3.56 23.12
N ARG A 166 -18.91 -3.85 24.14
CA ARG A 166 -20.05 -4.76 24.08
C ARG A 166 -21.12 -4.22 25.01
N LYS A 167 -22.22 -3.74 24.43
CA LYS A 167 -23.33 -3.11 25.16
C LYS A 167 -23.80 -4.01 26.31
N GLY A 168 -23.92 -3.42 27.50
CA GLY A 168 -24.31 -4.13 28.73
C GLY A 168 -23.22 -5.02 29.36
N GLN A 169 -21.99 -5.03 28.83
CA GLN A 169 -20.91 -5.85 29.40
C GLN A 169 -19.62 -5.06 29.62
N ARG A 170 -19.09 -4.44 28.56
CA ARG A 170 -17.79 -3.77 28.62
C ARG A 170 -17.88 -2.41 27.98
N TYR A 171 -17.53 -1.41 28.77
CA TYR A 171 -17.49 -0.02 28.39
C TYR A 171 -16.08 0.52 28.62
N GLY A 172 -15.67 1.46 27.78
CA GLY A 172 -14.50 2.29 27.97
C GLY A 172 -14.85 3.74 27.67
N THR A 173 -13.85 4.58 27.45
CA THR A 173 -14.02 6.00 27.17
C THR A 173 -13.62 6.31 25.74
N MET A 174 -14.42 7.09 25.02
CA MET A 174 -14.11 7.63 23.71
C MET A 174 -13.70 9.09 23.82
N ILE A 175 -12.53 9.41 23.26
CA ILE A 175 -12.03 10.77 23.15
C ILE A 175 -12.21 11.24 21.71
N CYS A 176 -12.87 12.39 21.51
CA CYS A 176 -13.16 12.94 20.19
C CYS A 176 -12.69 14.39 20.05
N ASP A 177 -12.14 14.74 18.90
CA ASP A 177 -12.00 16.13 18.45
C ASP A 177 -13.39 16.60 17.99
N LEU A 178 -14.01 17.50 18.75
CA LEU A 178 -15.36 17.98 18.46
C LEU A 178 -15.39 18.98 17.30
N GLU A 179 -14.29 19.69 17.04
CA GLU A 179 -14.21 20.62 15.91
C GLU A 179 -14.16 19.84 14.59
N ARG A 180 -13.36 18.77 14.55
CA ARG A 180 -13.15 17.94 13.35
C ARG A 180 -14.10 16.74 13.27
N ARG A 181 -14.89 16.49 14.32
CA ARG A 181 -15.80 15.33 14.47
C ARG A 181 -15.08 14.01 14.22
N ARG A 182 -13.92 13.83 14.85
CA ARG A 182 -13.06 12.65 14.68
C ARG A 182 -12.76 12.01 16.03
N VAL A 183 -12.83 10.68 16.09
CA VAL A 183 -12.32 9.92 17.23
C VAL A 183 -10.80 10.07 17.26
N ILE A 184 -10.30 10.48 18.42
CA ILE A 184 -8.87 10.59 18.73
C ILE A 184 -8.39 9.27 19.30
N ASP A 185 -9.09 8.78 20.34
CA ASP A 185 -8.72 7.53 21.03
C ASP A 185 -9.92 6.81 21.64
N LEU A 186 -9.74 5.51 21.91
CA LEU A 186 -10.67 4.64 22.63
C LEU A 186 -9.92 3.98 23.79
N LEU A 187 -10.17 4.47 24.99
CA LEU A 187 -9.57 3.97 26.23
C LEU A 187 -10.25 2.67 26.69
N PRO A 188 -9.50 1.78 27.38
CA PRO A 188 -9.99 0.45 27.72
C PRO A 188 -11.13 0.44 28.75
N ASP A 189 -11.20 1.44 29.62
CA ASP A 189 -12.11 1.54 30.76
C ASP A 189 -12.63 2.98 30.95
N ARG A 190 -13.39 3.20 32.03
CA ARG A 190 -14.04 4.46 32.40
C ARG A 190 -13.38 5.16 33.58
N GLU A 191 -12.16 4.74 33.93
CA GLU A 191 -11.47 5.27 35.11
C GLU A 191 -10.88 6.65 34.79
N PRO A 192 -11.10 7.67 35.64
CA PRO A 192 -10.51 8.99 35.45
C PRO A 192 -8.98 8.97 35.29
N ALA A 193 -8.30 8.08 36.02
CA ALA A 193 -6.85 7.91 35.93
C ALA A 193 -6.38 7.49 34.53
N THR A 194 -7.18 6.70 33.81
CA THR A 194 -6.89 6.28 32.43
C THR A 194 -7.04 7.45 31.45
N VAL A 195 -7.97 8.37 31.73
CA VAL A 195 -8.18 9.59 30.93
C VAL A 195 -7.09 10.62 31.18
N GLU A 196 -6.66 10.80 32.42
CA GLU A 196 -5.61 11.77 32.80
C GLU A 196 -4.22 11.40 32.27
N SER A 197 -3.99 10.13 31.94
CA SER A 197 -2.71 9.60 31.46
C SER A 197 -2.62 9.42 29.94
N ALA A 198 -3.70 9.70 29.20
CA ALA A 198 -3.80 9.59 27.74
C ALA A 198 -3.43 10.90 27.03
#